data_AF-A0A9D9MU82-F1
#
_entry.id   AF-A0A9D9MU82-F1
#
_cell.length_a   1.000
_cell.length_b   1.000
_cell.length_c   1.000
_cell.angle_alpha   90.00
_cell.angle_beta   90.00
_cell.angle_gamma   90.00
#
_symmetry.space_group_name_H-M   'P 1'
#
loop_
_entity.id
_entity.type
_entity.pdbx_description
1 polymer ?
#
loop_
_entity_poly.entity_id
_entity_poly.type
_entity_poly.pdbx_seq_one_letter_code
_entity_poly.pdbx_strand_id
1 'polypeptide(L)'
;MAETGFPESVDKIISGKCATAGCHNDISYQNAGGLDFSTWDVTFRGGRNGSSIIPYSTLYSYCLYFVNTDSTRGPVLEPTMPYQAAPLSTAEYQTLYDWIANGAPNKDGFVKYSDDPDREKVYICMQGCDQVAVFDAASQNIMRYIPVGNDPGQIEA
;
A
#
# COMPACT_ATOMS: atom_id res chain seq x y z
N MET A 1 4.69 24.24 4.39
CA MET A 1 4.82 22.78 4.20
C MET A 1 4.30 22.50 2.81
N ALA A 2 5.00 21.73 1.98
CA ALA A 2 4.42 21.31 0.70
C ALA A 2 3.22 20.40 0.99
N GLU A 3 2.14 20.55 0.22
CA GLU A 3 0.94 19.72 0.36
C GLU A 3 1.28 18.26 0.02
N THR A 4 1.05 17.33 0.94
CA THR A 4 1.34 15.90 0.75
C THR A 4 0.25 15.19 -0.06
N GLY A 5 -0.98 15.71 -0.04
CA GLY A 5 -2.13 15.13 -0.74
C GLY A 5 -2.80 13.96 -0.02
N PHE A 6 -2.31 13.53 1.14
CA PHE A 6 -2.98 12.52 1.97
C PHE A 6 -4.20 13.12 2.70
N PRO A 7 -5.23 12.31 3.01
CA PRO A 7 -6.23 12.69 4.00
C PRO A 7 -5.57 13.02 5.35
N GLU A 8 -6.11 14.00 6.09
CA GLU A 8 -5.48 14.54 7.30
C GLU A 8 -5.08 13.47 8.34
N SER A 9 -5.95 12.48 8.59
CA SER A 9 -5.67 11.41 9.56
C SER A 9 -4.52 10.49 9.13
N VAL A 10 -4.40 10.24 7.84
CA VAL A 10 -3.32 9.43 7.24
C VAL A 10 -2.03 10.24 7.20
N ASP A 11 -2.10 11.52 6.83
CA ASP A 11 -0.97 12.43 6.76
C ASP A 11 -0.22 12.54 8.09
N LYS A 12 -0.96 12.67 9.20
CA LYS A 12 -0.40 12.68 10.56
C LYS A 12 0.50 11.47 10.86
N ILE A 13 0.16 10.30 10.30
CA ILE A 13 0.93 9.07 10.48
C ILE A 13 2.10 9.05 9.49
N ILE A 14 1.84 9.26 8.20
CA ILE A 14 2.84 9.15 7.14
C ILE A 14 3.95 10.18 7.32
N SER A 15 3.61 11.47 7.43
CA SER A 15 4.62 12.53 7.59
C SER A 15 5.27 12.52 8.98
N GLY A 16 4.55 12.05 10.00
CA GLY A 16 5.06 12.01 11.36
C GLY A 16 5.99 10.83 11.65
N LYS A 17 5.78 9.67 11.00
CA LYS A 17 6.41 8.40 11.38
C LYS A 17 7.05 7.63 10.23
N CYS A 18 6.79 7.98 8.98
CA CYS A 18 7.27 7.22 7.82
C CYS A 18 8.17 8.06 6.91
N ALA A 19 7.66 9.19 6.40
CA ALA A 19 8.34 10.11 5.50
C ALA A 19 9.26 11.09 6.26
N THR A 20 10.09 10.55 7.14
CA THR A 20 11.00 11.31 7.99
C THR A 20 12.43 11.29 7.44
N ALA A 21 13.26 12.25 7.89
CA ALA A 21 14.65 12.35 7.46
C ALA A 21 15.41 11.04 7.70
N GLY A 22 16.00 10.48 6.64
CA GLY A 22 16.74 9.22 6.68
C GLY A 22 15.94 7.98 6.23
N CYS A 23 14.60 8.09 6.09
CA CYS A 23 13.72 6.99 5.70
C CYS A 23 12.91 7.33 4.42
N HIS A 24 11.59 7.15 4.45
CA HIS A 24 10.71 7.07 3.26
C HIS A 24 10.32 8.44 2.67
N ASN A 25 11.30 9.30 2.35
CA ASN A 25 11.05 10.59 1.71
C ASN A 25 11.84 10.77 0.40
N ASP A 26 11.58 11.86 -0.31
CA ASP A 26 12.13 12.20 -1.62
C ASP A 26 13.66 12.30 -1.66
N ILE A 27 14.29 12.48 -0.49
CA ILE A 27 15.74 12.58 -0.33
C ILE A 27 16.38 11.23 0.03
N SER A 28 15.74 10.43 0.90
CA SER A 28 16.37 9.26 1.51
C SER A 28 15.65 7.92 1.28
N TYR A 29 14.60 7.89 0.45
CA TYR A 29 13.81 6.67 0.17
C TYR A 29 14.65 5.47 -0.28
N GLN A 30 15.83 5.69 -0.85
CA GLN A 30 16.75 4.63 -1.26
C GLN A 30 17.26 3.80 -0.07
N ASN A 31 17.27 4.36 1.13
CA ASN A 31 17.60 3.65 2.38
C ASN A 31 16.41 2.84 2.91
N ALA A 32 15.22 3.04 2.37
CA ALA A 32 13.96 2.56 2.90
C ALA A 32 13.22 1.69 1.86
N GLY A 33 13.94 0.71 1.29
CA GLY A 33 13.40 -0.19 0.27
C GLY A 33 13.07 0.46 -1.07
N GLY A 34 13.48 1.71 -1.28
CA GLY A 34 13.09 2.50 -2.44
C GLY A 34 11.68 3.05 -2.36
N LEU A 35 11.05 3.07 -1.18
CA LEU A 35 9.69 3.58 -0.99
C LEU A 35 9.72 5.04 -0.54
N ASP A 36 9.11 5.90 -1.34
CA ASP A 36 8.94 7.33 -1.05
C ASP A 36 7.48 7.64 -0.71
N PHE A 37 7.26 8.12 0.50
CA PHE A 37 5.96 8.50 1.04
C PHE A 37 5.81 10.01 1.25
N SER A 38 6.62 10.83 0.57
CA SER A 38 6.56 12.30 0.69
C SER A 38 5.23 12.89 0.23
N THR A 39 4.58 12.25 -0.75
CA THR A 39 3.26 12.65 -1.23
C THR A 39 2.42 11.43 -1.57
N TRP A 40 1.10 11.61 -1.54
CA TRP A 40 0.11 10.59 -1.87
C TRP A 40 0.34 9.98 -3.25
N ASP A 41 0.62 10.79 -4.28
CA ASP A 41 0.79 10.28 -5.64
C ASP A 41 2.06 9.42 -5.76
N VAL A 42 3.14 9.85 -5.10
CA VAL A 42 4.44 9.17 -5.17
C VAL A 42 4.41 7.81 -4.48
N THR A 43 3.56 7.58 -3.47
CA THR A 43 3.49 6.28 -2.77
C THR A 43 3.16 5.12 -3.70
N PHE A 44 2.41 5.38 -4.77
CA PHE A 44 1.98 4.37 -5.74
C PHE A 44 3.03 4.04 -6.80
N ARG A 45 4.18 4.73 -6.81
CA ARG A 45 5.34 4.32 -7.63
C ARG A 45 5.94 3.00 -7.15
N GLY A 46 5.65 2.60 -5.90
CA GLY A 46 6.22 1.42 -5.29
C GLY A 46 7.70 1.59 -4.95
N GLY A 47 8.30 0.49 -4.51
CA GLY A 47 9.72 0.41 -4.17
C GLY A 47 10.41 -0.70 -4.95
N ARG A 48 11.59 -1.12 -4.48
CA ARG A 48 12.37 -2.20 -5.13
C ARG A 48 11.64 -3.53 -5.20
N ASN A 49 10.67 -3.75 -4.29
CA ASN A 49 9.85 -4.95 -4.22
C ASN A 49 8.43 -4.73 -4.78
N GLY A 50 8.22 -3.68 -5.59
CA GLY A 50 6.93 -3.34 -6.17
C GLY A 50 6.03 -2.52 -5.26
N SER A 51 4.72 -2.60 -5.50
CA SER A 51 3.71 -1.70 -4.92
C SER A 51 3.45 -1.98 -3.44
N SER A 52 3.75 -1.01 -2.56
CA SER A 52 3.58 -1.14 -1.10
C SER A 52 2.15 -0.96 -0.61
N ILE A 53 1.43 -0.09 -1.31
CA ILE A 53 0.02 0.22 -1.06
C ILE A 53 -0.72 -0.08 -2.35
N ILE A 54 -1.73 -0.94 -2.24
CA ILE A 54 -2.57 -1.38 -3.35
C ILE A 54 -4.02 -1.06 -2.97
N PRO A 55 -4.68 -0.13 -3.68
CA PRO A 55 -6.04 0.28 -3.34
C PRO A 55 -7.01 -0.90 -3.23
N TYR A 56 -7.87 -0.86 -2.21
CA TYR A 56 -8.89 -1.86 -1.86
C TYR A 56 -8.34 -3.23 -1.43
N SER A 57 -7.02 -3.34 -1.26
CA SER A 57 -6.38 -4.61 -0.96
C SER A 57 -5.52 -4.51 0.29
N THR A 58 -6.15 -4.63 1.45
CA THR A 58 -5.43 -4.72 2.74
C THR A 58 -4.59 -5.99 2.81
N LEU A 59 -5.09 -7.11 2.27
CA LEU A 59 -4.35 -8.36 2.28
C LEU A 59 -3.05 -8.29 1.49
N TYR A 60 -2.99 -7.63 0.32
CA TYR A 60 -1.77 -7.59 -0.50
C TYR A 60 -0.96 -6.28 -0.39
N SER A 61 -1.41 -5.32 0.43
CA SER A 61 -0.64 -4.09 0.71
C SER A 61 0.42 -4.38 1.76
N TYR A 62 1.62 -4.77 1.33
CA TYR A 62 2.68 -5.21 2.25
C TYR A 62 3.14 -4.12 3.24
N CYS A 63 2.81 -2.84 3.01
CA CYS A 63 2.95 -1.79 4.01
C CYS A 63 2.36 -2.22 5.36
N LEU A 64 1.15 -2.81 5.34
CA LEU A 64 0.44 -3.24 6.54
C LEU A 64 1.17 -4.36 7.29
N TYR A 65 1.97 -5.19 6.62
CA TYR A 65 2.67 -6.29 7.28
C TYR A 65 3.81 -5.78 8.16
N PHE A 66 4.49 -4.71 7.73
CA PHE A 66 5.61 -4.12 8.47
C PHE A 66 5.14 -3.23 9.62
N VAL A 67 3.95 -2.61 9.50
CA VAL A 67 3.41 -1.77 10.58
C VAL A 67 2.48 -2.52 11.55
N ASN A 68 2.18 -3.79 11.28
CA ASN A 68 1.39 -4.64 12.15
C ASN A 68 2.26 -5.27 13.24
N THR A 69 1.80 -5.24 14.48
CA THR A 69 2.43 -5.95 15.62
C THR A 69 1.52 -7.01 16.22
N ASP A 70 0.35 -7.27 15.61
CA ASP A 70 -0.66 -8.22 16.08
C ASP A 70 -0.96 -9.26 15.00
N SER A 71 -0.45 -10.47 15.20
CA SER A 71 -0.60 -11.58 14.25
C SER A 71 -2.05 -12.04 14.06
N THR A 72 -2.98 -11.62 14.92
CA THR A 72 -4.41 -11.91 14.75
C THR A 72 -5.06 -11.03 13.68
N ARG A 73 -4.42 -9.92 13.28
CA ARG A 73 -4.94 -8.95 12.30
C ARG A 73 -4.34 -9.11 10.90
N GLY A 74 -3.42 -10.05 10.73
CA GLY A 74 -2.76 -10.34 9.45
C GLY A 74 -1.27 -10.64 9.64
N PRO A 75 -0.52 -10.74 8.53
CA PRO A 75 0.92 -10.97 8.58
C PRO A 75 1.65 -9.91 9.42
N VAL A 76 2.73 -10.34 10.07
CA VAL A 76 3.66 -9.49 10.83
C VAL A 76 5.05 -9.80 10.30
N LEU A 77 5.80 -8.77 9.89
CA LEU A 77 7.14 -8.91 9.33
C LEU A 77 8.18 -8.11 10.12
N GLU A 78 9.38 -8.67 10.20
CA GLU A 78 10.54 -7.99 10.76
C GLU A 78 11.48 -7.45 9.65
N PRO A 79 12.10 -6.27 9.85
CA PRO A 79 11.94 -5.42 11.02
C PRO A 79 10.60 -4.68 11.03
N THR A 80 9.96 -4.58 12.20
CA THR A 80 8.75 -3.78 12.39
C THR A 80 9.00 -2.29 12.09
N MET A 81 8.04 -1.64 11.44
CA MET A 81 8.03 -0.20 11.16
C MET A 81 7.10 0.56 12.13
N PRO A 82 7.49 1.77 12.58
CA PRO A 82 8.71 2.49 12.22
C PRO A 82 9.99 1.88 12.82
N TYR A 83 11.06 1.81 12.02
CA TYR A 83 12.30 1.11 12.38
C TYR A 83 12.94 1.69 13.65
N GLN A 84 13.25 0.82 14.62
CA GLN A 84 13.88 1.18 15.90
C GLN A 84 13.14 2.29 16.69
N ALA A 85 11.84 2.45 16.45
CA ALA A 85 10.99 3.39 17.17
C ALA A 85 9.77 2.67 17.73
N ALA A 86 8.95 3.40 18.51
CA ALA A 86 7.70 2.85 19.01
C ALA A 86 6.80 2.43 17.83
N PRO A 87 6.21 1.22 17.86
CA PRO A 87 5.25 0.80 16.85
C PRO A 87 4.07 1.75 16.75
N LEU A 88 3.33 1.64 15.64
CA LEU A 88 2.04 2.31 15.55
C LEU A 88 1.12 1.82 16.66
N SER A 89 0.33 2.75 17.21
CA SER A 89 -0.79 2.37 18.06
C SER A 89 -1.83 1.59 17.27
N THR A 90 -2.67 0.81 17.95
CA THR A 90 -3.78 0.07 17.34
C THR A 90 -4.70 0.96 16.48
N ALA A 91 -4.93 2.20 16.93
CA ALA A 91 -5.77 3.19 16.23
C ALA A 91 -5.09 3.75 14.97
N GLU A 92 -3.79 3.99 15.01
CA GLU A 92 -3.03 4.44 13.84
C GLU A 92 -2.94 3.33 12.79
N TYR A 93 -2.67 2.09 13.21
CA TYR A 93 -2.74 0.93 12.32
C TYR A 93 -4.13 0.82 11.67
N GLN A 94 -5.20 0.91 12.47
CA GLN A 94 -6.57 0.83 11.95
C GLN A 94 -6.87 1.96 10.95
N THR A 95 -6.33 3.17 11.19
CA THR A 95 -6.46 4.30 10.25
C THR A 95 -5.85 3.96 8.89
N LEU A 96 -4.64 3.39 8.86
CA LEU A 96 -4.00 2.98 7.60
C LEU A 96 -4.75 1.81 6.94
N TYR A 97 -5.18 0.83 7.75
CA TYR A 97 -5.95 -0.31 7.27
C TYR A 97 -7.24 0.14 6.58
N ASP A 98 -8.05 0.95 7.25
CA ASP A 98 -9.34 1.43 6.74
C ASP A 98 -9.14 2.33 5.53
N TRP A 99 -8.10 3.16 5.53
CA TRP A 99 -7.77 3.98 4.38
C TRP A 99 -7.48 3.12 3.14
N ILE A 100 -6.65 2.08 3.27
CA ILE A 100 -6.35 1.15 2.17
C ILE A 100 -7.59 0.35 1.75
N ALA A 101 -8.37 -0.14 2.71
CA ALA A 101 -9.61 -0.87 2.46
C ALA A 101 -10.60 -0.03 1.63
N ASN A 102 -10.65 1.28 1.86
CA ASN A 102 -11.49 2.23 1.12
C ASN A 102 -10.86 2.73 -0.19
N GLY A 103 -9.77 2.12 -0.67
CA GLY A 103 -9.14 2.49 -1.94
C GLY A 103 -7.95 3.43 -1.82
N ALA A 104 -7.47 3.70 -0.61
CA ALA A 104 -6.38 4.64 -0.35
C ALA A 104 -6.57 6.00 -1.06
N PRO A 105 -7.75 6.65 -0.95
CA PRO A 105 -8.00 7.90 -1.67
C PRO A 105 -7.08 9.03 -1.19
N ASN A 106 -6.84 10.00 -2.07
CA ASN A 106 -6.20 11.26 -1.69
C ASN A 106 -7.16 12.12 -0.86
N LYS A 107 -6.69 13.29 -0.40
CA LYS A 107 -7.50 14.23 0.39
C LYS A 107 -8.80 14.69 -0.27
N ASP A 108 -8.89 14.60 -1.60
CA ASP A 108 -10.05 15.01 -2.40
C ASP A 108 -10.95 13.81 -2.78
N GLY A 109 -10.64 12.60 -2.29
CA GLY A 109 -11.40 11.38 -2.56
C GLY A 109 -10.98 10.64 -3.85
N PHE A 110 -9.99 11.13 -4.57
CA PHE A 110 -9.49 10.48 -5.79
C PHE A 110 -8.67 9.24 -5.44
N VAL A 111 -8.94 8.12 -6.14
CA VAL A 111 -8.25 6.85 -5.93
C VAL A 111 -7.27 6.60 -7.07
N LYS A 112 -6.05 6.17 -6.76
CA LYS A 112 -5.04 5.93 -7.81
C LYS A 112 -5.53 4.91 -8.83
N TYR A 113 -5.32 5.25 -10.10
CA TYR A 113 -5.70 4.50 -11.29
C TYR A 113 -7.21 4.49 -11.63
N SER A 114 -8.04 5.34 -11.01
CA SER A 114 -9.47 5.43 -11.31
C SER A 114 -9.84 6.48 -12.36
N ASP A 115 -8.86 7.14 -12.97
CA ASP A 115 -9.01 8.32 -13.84
C ASP A 115 -9.06 8.02 -15.34
N ASP A 116 -8.57 6.85 -15.77
CA ASP A 116 -8.34 6.56 -17.18
C ASP A 116 -8.93 5.19 -17.58
N PRO A 117 -10.05 5.16 -18.33
CA PRO A 117 -10.64 3.92 -18.80
C PRO A 117 -9.77 3.20 -19.85
N ASP A 118 -9.00 3.96 -20.64
CA ASP A 118 -8.19 3.48 -21.76
C ASP A 118 -6.80 3.02 -21.34
N ARG A 119 -6.42 3.26 -20.08
CA ARG A 119 -5.18 2.77 -19.48
C ARG A 119 -4.94 1.29 -19.81
N GLU A 120 -3.79 1.01 -20.40
CA GLU A 120 -3.33 -0.33 -20.72
C GLU A 120 -3.03 -1.12 -19.44
N LYS A 121 -3.53 -2.36 -19.37
CA LYS A 121 -3.46 -3.20 -18.18
C LYS A 121 -2.92 -4.58 -18.54
N VAL A 122 -2.10 -5.15 -17.66
CA VAL A 122 -1.69 -6.55 -17.72
C VAL A 122 -2.41 -7.32 -16.62
N TYR A 123 -3.05 -8.43 -16.98
CA TYR A 123 -3.77 -9.30 -16.06
C TYR A 123 -2.99 -10.58 -15.84
N ILE A 124 -2.71 -10.91 -14.58
CA ILE A 124 -2.04 -12.14 -14.20
C ILE A 124 -3.00 -12.98 -13.34
N CYS A 125 -3.38 -14.14 -13.86
CA CYS A 125 -4.18 -15.11 -13.13
C CYS A 125 -3.31 -15.84 -12.11
N MET A 126 -3.71 -15.79 -10.84
CA MET A 126 -3.02 -16.44 -9.73
C MET A 126 -3.90 -17.60 -9.25
N GLN A 127 -3.91 -18.69 -10.02
CA GLN A 127 -4.80 -19.85 -9.80
C GLN A 127 -4.76 -20.36 -8.35
N GLY A 128 -3.57 -20.50 -7.76
CA GLY A 128 -3.45 -21.00 -6.38
C GLY A 128 -3.92 -20.05 -5.28
N CYS A 129 -4.28 -18.81 -5.62
CA CYS A 129 -4.74 -17.80 -4.67
C CYS A 129 -6.16 -17.30 -4.96
N ASP A 130 -6.81 -17.80 -6.02
CA ASP A 130 -8.12 -17.35 -6.47
C ASP A 130 -8.20 -15.85 -6.76
N GLN A 131 -7.10 -15.28 -7.27
CA GLN A 131 -6.99 -13.86 -7.60
C GLN A 131 -6.58 -13.62 -9.05
N VAL A 132 -6.96 -12.46 -9.55
CA VAL A 132 -6.32 -11.82 -10.71
C VAL A 132 -5.60 -10.55 -10.23
N ALA A 133 -4.29 -10.50 -10.42
CA ALA A 133 -3.51 -9.28 -10.21
C ALA A 133 -3.59 -8.42 -11.47
N VAL A 134 -3.95 -7.14 -11.31
CA VAL A 134 -4.05 -6.16 -12.39
C VAL A 134 -2.89 -5.19 -12.27
N PHE A 135 -2.06 -5.12 -13.30
CA PHE A 135 -0.89 -4.26 -13.38
C PHE A 135 -1.13 -3.12 -14.36
N ASP A 136 -0.59 -1.95 -14.06
CA ASP A 136 -0.51 -0.83 -14.99
C ASP A 136 0.63 -1.12 -15.95
N ALA A 137 0.35 -1.18 -17.25
CA ALA A 137 1.35 -1.62 -18.23
C ALA A 137 2.55 -0.67 -18.31
N ALA A 138 2.33 0.63 -18.10
CA ALA A 138 3.37 1.66 -18.19
C ALA A 138 4.35 1.62 -17.01
N SER A 139 3.81 1.58 -15.78
CA SER A 139 4.63 1.58 -14.56
C SER A 139 5.03 0.19 -14.07
N GLN A 140 4.40 -0.87 -14.58
CA GLN A 140 4.54 -2.25 -14.12
C GLN A 140 4.21 -2.43 -12.62
N ASN A 141 3.47 -1.49 -12.04
CA ASN A 141 2.98 -1.58 -10.66
C ASN A 141 1.62 -2.27 -10.61
N ILE A 142 1.37 -2.94 -9.48
CA ILE A 142 0.08 -3.56 -9.22
C ILE A 142 -0.92 -2.46 -8.88
N MET A 143 -2.00 -2.42 -9.65
CA MET A 143 -3.10 -1.51 -9.46
C MET A 143 -4.13 -2.10 -8.51
N ARG A 144 -4.50 -3.37 -8.71
CA ARG A 144 -5.61 -4.04 -8.01
C ARG A 144 -5.38 -5.54 -7.91
N TYR A 145 -6.04 -6.15 -6.94
CA TYR A 145 -6.34 -7.57 -6.91
C TYR A 145 -7.85 -7.74 -7.05
N ILE A 146 -8.25 -8.66 -7.92
CA ILE A 146 -9.65 -9.01 -8.15
C ILE A 146 -9.83 -10.46 -7.69
N PRO A 147 -10.67 -10.73 -6.66
CA PRO A 147 -11.01 -12.09 -6.30
C PRO A 147 -11.84 -12.72 -7.42
N VAL A 148 -11.47 -13.93 -7.81
CA VAL A 148 -12.15 -14.66 -8.90
C VAL A 148 -12.62 -16.07 -8.52
N GLY A 149 -12.21 -16.59 -7.37
CA GLY A 149 -12.72 -17.89 -6.89
C GLY A 149 -14.06 -17.79 -6.18
N ASN A 150 -14.84 -18.88 -6.26
CA ASN A 150 -16.11 -19.03 -5.55
C ASN A 150 -15.95 -19.64 -4.15
N ASP A 151 -14.84 -20.34 -3.89
CA ASP A 151 -14.58 -21.04 -2.63
C ASP A 151 -13.13 -20.79 -2.16
N PRO A 152 -12.90 -19.98 -1.12
CA PRO A 152 -11.55 -19.62 -0.68
C PRO A 152 -10.72 -20.86 -0.30
N GLY A 153 -9.71 -21.20 -1.09
CA GLY A 153 -8.74 -22.27 -0.77
C GLY A 153 -8.89 -23.57 -1.57
N GLN A 154 -9.74 -23.62 -2.59
CA GLN A 154 -9.69 -24.66 -3.61
C GLN A 154 -8.97 -24.16 -4.86
N ILE A 155 -7.96 -24.89 -5.32
CA ILE A 155 -7.49 -24.75 -6.70
C ILE A 155 -8.60 -25.30 -7.59
N GLU A 156 -9.43 -24.44 -8.17
CA GLU A 156 -10.35 -24.87 -9.23
C GLU A 156 -9.50 -25.35 -10.42
N ALA A 157 -9.63 -26.65 -10.71
CA ALA A 157 -8.83 -27.39 -11.70
C ALA A 157 -9.37 -27.22 -13.12
#